data_AF-A0A349GPB3-F1
#
_entry.id   AF-A0A349GPB3-F1
#
_cell.length_a   1.000
_cell.length_b   1.000
_cell.length_c   1.000
_cell.angle_alpha   90.00
_cell.angle_beta   90.00
_cell.angle_gamma   90.00
#
_symmetry.space_group_name_H-M   'P 1'
#
loop_
_entity.id
_entity.type
_entity.pdbx_description
1 polymer ?
#
loop_
_entity_poly.entity_id
_entity_poly.type
_entity_poly.pdbx_seq_one_letter_code
_entity_poly.pdbx_strand_id
1 'polypeptide(L)'
;MKKIAAALLVSAAVLLTACSASDSSDKNKASDEIQKKLDGILSSDGELLTGELENKTIKFLSTWDINPDATGKSVPLELALFQQKYGGNIETKIVSWSERYEQLAYSINGGEGIDFFPANDFDAFPKGAIKDMFVPVDDYIDYSSPLWTDVKEANDCFMWDGKHYIICTDVTSDCIMIYNRTVMNEMGFEDPAKLYSEGKWTWDTLKDMLSKFCDENESR
;
A
#
# COMPACT_ATOMS: atom_id res chain seq x y z
N MET A 1 -0.33 -17.22 64.57
CA MET A 1 -1.26 -18.33 64.25
C MET A 1 -2.01 -17.99 62.98
N LYS A 2 -2.12 -19.00 62.09
CA LYS A 2 -2.87 -19.09 60.82
C LYS A 2 -2.38 -18.23 59.64
N LYS A 3 -1.48 -18.86 58.87
CA LYS A 3 -1.25 -18.62 57.44
C LYS A 3 -2.50 -19.08 56.67
N ILE A 4 -2.98 -18.31 55.69
CA ILE A 4 -3.86 -18.81 54.63
C ILE A 4 -3.24 -18.38 53.30
N ALA A 5 -2.69 -19.36 52.61
CA ALA A 5 -2.32 -19.31 51.21
C ALA A 5 -3.60 -19.48 50.37
N ALA A 6 -3.76 -18.67 49.34
CA ALA A 6 -4.71 -18.94 48.26
C ALA A 6 -3.92 -18.99 46.96
N ALA A 7 -3.63 -20.22 46.53
CA ALA A 7 -3.13 -20.54 45.22
C ALA A 7 -4.26 -20.36 44.21
N LEU A 8 -4.08 -19.47 43.24
CA LEU A 8 -4.93 -19.40 42.04
C LEU A 8 -4.15 -20.04 40.89
N LEU A 9 -4.52 -21.29 40.61
CA LEU A 9 -4.17 -22.02 39.42
C LEU A 9 -4.77 -21.30 38.20
N VAL A 10 -3.95 -20.62 37.41
CA VAL A 10 -4.33 -20.24 36.05
C VAL A 10 -3.86 -21.37 35.15
N SER A 11 -4.81 -22.26 34.85
CA SER A 11 -4.70 -23.32 33.87
C SER A 11 -4.36 -22.75 32.49
N ALA A 12 -3.22 -23.18 31.96
CA ALA A 12 -2.85 -23.01 30.56
C ALA A 12 -3.84 -23.78 29.67
N ALA A 13 -4.77 -23.06 29.03
CA ALA A 13 -5.59 -23.61 27.97
C ALA A 13 -4.91 -23.32 26.63
N VAL A 14 -4.12 -24.28 26.16
CA VAL A 14 -3.71 -24.37 24.76
C VAL A 14 -4.96 -24.76 23.97
N LEU A 15 -5.59 -23.79 23.28
CA LEU A 15 -6.63 -24.08 22.30
C LEU A 15 -5.99 -24.26 20.93
N LEU A 16 -5.41 -25.45 20.72
CA LEU A 16 -5.27 -26.04 19.39
C LEU A 16 -6.52 -26.87 19.13
N THR A 17 -7.53 -26.26 18.51
CA THR A 17 -8.65 -27.01 17.93
C THR A 17 -8.54 -27.00 16.41
N ALA A 18 -8.02 -28.11 15.89
CA ALA A 18 -8.09 -28.49 14.50
C ALA A 18 -9.49 -29.04 14.15
N CYS A 19 -10.07 -28.44 13.11
CA CYS A 19 -11.05 -28.93 12.13
C CYS A 19 -12.22 -29.86 12.55
N SER A 20 -13.46 -29.38 12.32
CA SER A 20 -14.45 -30.11 11.51
C SER A 20 -15.61 -29.23 10.99
N ALA A 21 -15.61 -29.01 9.67
CA ALA A 21 -16.72 -28.91 8.71
C ALA A 21 -17.97 -28.05 9.02
N SER A 22 -18.04 -26.86 8.41
CA SER A 22 -19.07 -26.50 7.41
C SER A 22 -18.69 -25.17 6.73
N ASP A 23 -18.75 -25.19 5.40
CA ASP A 23 -18.29 -24.16 4.46
C ASP A 23 -18.70 -22.72 4.81
N SER A 24 -17.70 -21.85 5.02
CA SER A 24 -17.73 -20.40 4.72
C SER A 24 -16.46 -19.64 5.12
N SER A 25 -15.41 -20.29 5.64
CA SER A 25 -14.35 -19.60 6.41
C SER A 25 -12.94 -19.62 5.80
N ASP A 26 -12.77 -19.51 4.48
CA ASP A 26 -11.43 -19.43 3.85
C ASP A 26 -11.11 -18.07 3.22
N LYS A 27 -11.94 -17.04 3.43
CA LYS A 27 -11.76 -15.73 2.75
C LYS A 27 -10.69 -14.82 3.36
N ASN A 28 -10.21 -15.12 4.56
CA ASN A 28 -9.27 -14.25 5.30
C ASN A 28 -7.85 -14.82 5.40
N LYS A 29 -7.56 -15.95 4.74
CA LYS A 29 -6.25 -16.58 4.82
C LYS A 29 -5.37 -16.11 3.66
N ALA A 30 -4.10 -15.82 3.95
CA ALA A 30 -3.10 -15.58 2.92
C ALA A 30 -3.05 -16.77 1.96
N SER A 31 -2.85 -16.49 0.66
CA SER A 31 -2.73 -17.56 -0.34
C SER A 31 -1.48 -18.43 -0.07
N ASP A 32 -1.46 -19.65 -0.60
CA ASP A 32 -0.31 -20.55 -0.44
C ASP A 32 1.01 -19.91 -0.92
N GLU A 33 0.95 -19.09 -1.97
CA GLU A 33 2.12 -18.37 -2.47
C GLU A 33 2.61 -17.30 -1.48
N ILE A 34 1.69 -16.53 -0.90
CA ILE A 34 2.01 -15.52 0.12
C ILE A 34 2.54 -16.20 1.37
N GLN A 35 1.93 -17.31 1.79
CA GLN A 35 2.41 -18.07 2.96
C GLN A 35 3.83 -18.59 2.73
N LYS A 36 4.13 -19.12 1.54
CA LYS A 36 5.49 -19.57 1.21
C LYS A 36 6.51 -18.41 1.24
N LYS A 37 6.15 -17.23 0.74
CA LYS A 37 7.00 -16.03 0.82
C LYS A 37 7.20 -15.60 2.28
N LEU A 38 6.13 -15.61 3.06
CA LEU A 38 6.14 -15.26 4.48
C LEU A 38 7.05 -16.21 5.27
N ASP A 39 6.91 -17.52 5.10
CA ASP A 39 7.76 -18.52 5.75
C ASP A 39 9.24 -18.32 5.41
N GLY A 40 9.54 -17.93 4.17
CA GLY A 40 10.88 -17.56 3.73
C GLY A 40 11.44 -16.34 4.47
N ILE A 41 10.64 -15.29 4.63
CA ILE A 41 11.02 -14.08 5.39
C ILE A 41 11.23 -14.43 6.87
N LEU A 42 10.30 -15.16 7.48
CA LEU A 42 10.34 -15.52 8.89
C LEU A 42 11.51 -16.44 9.25
N SER A 43 12.01 -17.19 8.27
CA SER A 43 13.17 -18.08 8.42
C SER A 43 14.49 -17.43 8.03
N SER A 44 14.47 -16.20 7.48
CA SER A 44 15.67 -15.47 7.09
C SER A 44 16.28 -14.73 8.27
N ASP A 45 17.61 -14.54 8.25
CA ASP A 45 18.34 -13.69 9.22
C ASP A 45 18.15 -12.18 8.96
N GLY A 46 17.08 -11.79 8.26
CA GLY A 46 16.75 -10.38 8.05
C GLY A 46 16.50 -9.66 9.38
N GLU A 47 16.75 -8.35 9.41
CA GLU A 47 16.48 -7.50 10.57
C GLU A 47 14.97 -7.29 10.75
N LEU A 48 14.27 -8.33 11.17
CA LEU A 48 12.90 -8.24 11.66
C LEU A 48 12.92 -7.54 13.01
N LEU A 49 11.93 -6.67 13.25
CA LEU A 49 11.72 -6.08 14.57
C LEU A 49 11.64 -7.18 15.63
N THR A 50 12.32 -6.95 16.75
CA THR A 50 12.33 -7.86 17.91
C THR A 50 11.52 -7.25 19.05
N GLY A 51 10.83 -8.08 19.83
CA GLY A 51 9.98 -7.64 20.93
C GLY A 51 8.51 -7.53 20.54
N GLU A 52 7.68 -7.08 21.47
CA GLU A 52 6.25 -6.83 21.21
C GLU A 52 6.04 -5.36 20.80
N LEU A 53 5.12 -5.15 19.85
CA LEU A 53 4.68 -3.81 19.49
C LEU A 53 3.93 -3.16 20.65
N GLU A 54 4.28 -1.91 20.97
CA GLU A 54 3.57 -1.11 21.98
C GLU A 54 2.12 -0.83 21.54
N ASN A 55 1.91 -0.54 20.25
CA ASN A 55 0.60 -0.44 19.63
C ASN A 55 0.47 -1.48 18.51
N LYS A 56 -0.55 -2.34 18.62
CA LYS A 56 -0.84 -3.39 17.64
C LYS A 56 -1.88 -2.94 16.62
N THR A 57 -2.56 -1.81 16.82
CA THR A 57 -3.63 -1.35 15.92
C THR A 57 -3.22 -0.06 15.22
N ILE A 58 -3.27 -0.09 13.88
CA ILE A 58 -3.13 1.09 13.02
C ILE A 58 -4.52 1.50 12.57
N LYS A 59 -4.89 2.76 12.79
CA LYS A 59 -6.10 3.38 12.26
C LYS A 59 -5.81 4.03 10.92
N PHE A 60 -6.47 3.53 9.88
CA PHE A 60 -6.23 3.95 8.51
C PHE A 60 -7.48 4.62 7.93
N LEU A 61 -7.44 5.92 7.66
CA LEU A 61 -8.57 6.63 7.02
C LEU A 61 -8.34 6.64 5.52
N SER A 62 -9.16 5.92 4.77
CA SER A 62 -8.91 5.65 3.36
C SER A 62 -10.20 5.46 2.56
N THR A 63 -10.10 5.56 1.23
CA THR A 63 -11.19 5.23 0.31
C THR A 63 -11.20 3.75 -0.10
N TRP A 64 -10.26 2.96 0.44
CA TRP A 64 -10.10 1.54 0.18
C TRP A 64 -9.60 0.84 1.45
N ASP A 65 -9.95 -0.44 1.61
CA ASP A 65 -9.50 -1.27 2.75
C ASP A 65 -8.36 -2.16 2.32
N ILE A 66 -7.26 -2.26 3.07
CA ILE A 66 -6.18 -3.20 2.78
C ILE A 66 -6.55 -4.63 3.17
N ASN A 67 -7.47 -4.79 4.11
CA ASN A 67 -7.91 -6.10 4.59
C ASN A 67 -8.60 -6.90 3.47
N PRO A 68 -8.51 -8.24 3.51
CA PRO A 68 -9.25 -9.10 2.58
C PRO A 68 -10.77 -8.92 2.77
N ASP A 69 -11.53 -9.18 1.71
CA ASP A 69 -12.98 -9.09 1.75
C ASP A 69 -13.66 -10.25 1.00
N ALA A 70 -14.99 -10.21 0.94
CA ALA A 70 -15.77 -11.28 0.32
C ALA A 70 -15.57 -11.42 -1.20
N THR A 71 -14.91 -10.46 -1.86
CA THR A 71 -14.71 -10.38 -3.32
C THR A 71 -13.55 -11.23 -3.82
N GLY A 72 -12.78 -11.85 -2.91
CA GLY A 72 -11.58 -12.62 -3.27
C GLY A 72 -10.32 -11.77 -3.31
N LYS A 73 -10.36 -10.56 -2.72
CA LYS A 73 -9.17 -9.75 -2.47
C LYS A 73 -8.14 -10.55 -1.67
N SER A 74 -6.95 -10.73 -2.25
CA SER A 74 -5.85 -11.46 -1.59
C SER A 74 -5.24 -10.62 -0.47
N VAL A 75 -4.81 -11.30 0.61
CA VAL A 75 -4.03 -10.67 1.68
C VAL A 75 -2.61 -10.38 1.15
N PRO A 76 -2.18 -9.11 1.12
CA PRO A 76 -0.83 -8.78 0.69
C PRO A 76 0.22 -9.26 1.70
N LEU A 77 1.46 -9.47 1.24
CA LEU A 77 2.52 -10.09 2.03
C LEU A 77 2.86 -9.29 3.28
N GLU A 78 2.92 -7.97 3.16
CA GLU A 78 3.21 -7.01 4.23
C GLU A 78 2.13 -7.02 5.31
N LEU A 79 0.84 -7.12 4.94
CA LEU A 79 -0.25 -7.25 5.91
C LEU A 79 -0.19 -8.61 6.62
N ALA A 80 0.09 -9.69 5.88
CA ALA A 80 0.25 -11.01 6.47
C ALA A 80 1.43 -11.06 7.45
N LEU A 81 2.56 -10.43 7.12
CA LEU A 81 3.70 -10.31 8.03
C LEU A 81 3.33 -9.51 9.28
N PHE A 82 2.70 -8.35 9.13
CA PHE A 82 2.26 -7.51 10.25
C PHE A 82 1.32 -8.25 11.20
N GLN A 83 0.33 -8.96 10.66
CA GLN A 83 -0.64 -9.72 11.44
C GLN A 83 -0.03 -10.96 12.10
N GLN A 84 0.68 -11.80 11.34
CA GLN A 84 1.14 -13.10 11.85
C GLN A 84 2.38 -12.99 12.73
N LYS A 85 3.35 -12.13 12.39
CA LYS A 85 4.59 -11.99 13.14
C LYS A 85 4.41 -11.05 14.34
N TYR A 86 3.69 -9.95 14.15
CA TYR A 86 3.64 -8.87 15.12
C TYR A 86 2.30 -8.74 15.84
N GLY A 87 1.31 -9.57 15.49
CA GLY A 87 -0.04 -9.48 16.04
C GLY A 87 -0.74 -8.16 15.69
N GLY A 88 -0.28 -7.51 14.61
CA GLY A 88 -0.78 -6.23 14.15
C GLY A 88 -2.17 -6.32 13.55
N ASN A 89 -2.90 -5.20 13.57
CA ASN A 89 -4.23 -5.05 13.01
C ASN A 89 -4.34 -3.68 12.33
N ILE A 90 -5.05 -3.62 11.20
CA ILE A 90 -5.36 -2.36 10.51
C ILE A 90 -6.87 -2.14 10.56
N GLU A 91 -7.28 -1.14 11.33
CA GLU A 91 -8.66 -0.68 11.41
C GLU A 91 -8.88 0.41 10.37
N THR A 92 -9.49 0.04 9.24
CA THR A 92 -9.76 0.99 8.16
C THR A 92 -11.07 1.74 8.38
N LYS A 93 -11.01 3.07 8.48
CA LYS A 93 -12.16 3.96 8.38
C LYS A 93 -12.41 4.29 6.91
N ILE A 94 -13.30 3.53 6.28
CA ILE A 94 -13.67 3.73 4.87
C ILE A 94 -14.51 4.99 4.70
N VAL A 95 -14.07 5.87 3.81
CA VAL A 95 -14.76 7.12 3.46
C VAL A 95 -14.89 7.25 1.95
N SER A 96 -15.83 8.09 1.49
CA SER A 96 -15.94 8.39 0.06
C SER A 96 -14.77 9.25 -0.42
N TRP A 97 -14.47 9.20 -1.72
CA TRP A 97 -13.44 10.04 -2.32
C TRP A 97 -13.66 11.52 -2.03
N SER A 98 -14.88 12.02 -2.20
CA SER A 98 -15.21 13.44 -2.00
C SER A 98 -15.08 13.91 -0.55
N GLU A 99 -15.26 13.01 0.43
CA GLU A 99 -15.32 13.38 1.85
C GLU A 99 -13.99 13.16 2.58
N ARG A 100 -12.99 12.53 1.96
CA ARG A 100 -11.77 12.06 2.65
C ARG A 100 -11.03 13.12 3.48
N TYR A 101 -10.89 14.33 2.95
CA TYR A 101 -10.22 15.42 3.67
C TYR A 101 -11.08 16.03 4.77
N GLU A 102 -12.40 16.12 4.56
CA GLU A 102 -13.33 16.59 5.57
C GLU A 102 -13.36 15.61 6.76
N GLN A 103 -13.46 14.31 6.47
CA GLN A 103 -13.43 13.26 7.49
C GLN A 103 -12.09 13.22 8.23
N LEU A 104 -10.96 13.40 7.53
CA LEU A 104 -9.65 13.53 8.17
C LEU A 104 -9.62 14.73 9.14
N ALA A 105 -10.11 15.89 8.71
CA ALA A 105 -10.17 17.08 9.57
C ALA A 105 -11.08 16.86 10.79
N TYR A 106 -12.22 16.19 10.63
CA TYR A 106 -13.08 15.83 11.77
C TYR A 106 -12.40 14.85 12.74
N SER A 107 -11.71 13.83 12.23
CA SER A 107 -10.97 12.88 13.07
C SER A 107 -9.84 13.53 13.85
N ILE A 108 -9.13 14.49 13.25
CA ILE A 108 -8.09 15.29 13.94
C ILE A 108 -8.73 16.15 15.05
N ASN A 109 -9.76 16.94 14.71
CA ASN A 109 -10.42 17.83 15.67
C ASN A 109 -11.15 17.06 16.79
N GLY A 110 -11.66 15.88 16.49
CA GLY A 110 -12.34 15.00 17.44
C GLY A 110 -11.39 14.18 18.31
N GLY A 111 -10.09 14.23 18.06
CA GLY A 111 -9.10 13.42 18.80
C GLY A 111 -9.25 11.92 18.57
N GLU A 112 -9.82 11.50 17.43
CA GLU A 112 -10.02 10.08 17.09
C GLU A 112 -8.67 9.35 16.91
N GLY A 113 -7.64 10.12 16.52
CA GLY A 113 -6.27 9.64 16.26
C GLY A 113 -6.23 8.77 15.01
N ILE A 114 -5.92 9.35 13.86
CA ILE A 114 -5.67 8.61 12.62
C ILE A 114 -4.17 8.44 12.48
N ASP A 115 -3.71 7.20 12.27
CA ASP A 115 -2.30 6.89 12.12
C ASP A 115 -1.87 7.07 10.66
N PHE A 116 -2.63 6.54 9.71
CA PHE A 116 -2.31 6.59 8.28
C PHE A 116 -3.42 7.23 7.44
N PHE A 117 -2.98 7.95 6.39
CA PHE A 117 -3.81 8.52 5.34
C PHE A 117 -3.10 8.33 3.98
N PRO A 118 -3.79 7.87 2.92
CA PRO A 118 -3.16 7.64 1.63
C PRO A 118 -2.59 8.92 0.99
N ALA A 119 -1.38 8.83 0.44
CA ALA A 119 -0.72 9.92 -0.29
C ALA A 119 -0.59 9.65 -1.81
N ASN A 120 -1.06 8.49 -2.28
CA ASN A 120 -0.93 8.04 -3.67
C ASN A 120 -1.77 8.85 -4.67
N ASP A 121 -2.66 9.73 -4.20
CA ASP A 121 -3.42 10.64 -5.05
C ASP A 121 -2.68 11.95 -5.37
N PHE A 122 -1.51 12.17 -4.76
CA PHE A 122 -0.68 13.37 -4.86
C PHE A 122 -1.40 14.70 -4.57
N ASP A 123 -2.59 14.66 -3.97
CA ASP A 123 -3.37 15.85 -3.64
C ASP A 123 -3.29 16.17 -2.15
N ALA A 124 -3.00 15.16 -1.32
CA ALA A 124 -2.86 15.30 0.12
C ALA A 124 -1.59 16.07 0.51
N PHE A 125 -0.48 15.84 -0.19
CA PHE A 125 0.79 16.53 0.03
C PHE A 125 1.02 17.61 -1.04
N PRO A 126 1.59 18.79 -0.70
CA PRO A 126 2.05 19.22 0.62
C PRO A 126 0.96 19.84 1.50
N LYS A 127 -0.30 19.88 1.05
CA LYS A 127 -1.39 20.59 1.73
C LYS A 127 -1.56 20.16 3.19
N GLY A 128 -1.51 18.85 3.47
CA GLY A 128 -1.63 18.34 4.83
C GLY A 128 -0.42 18.66 5.71
N ALA A 129 0.79 18.72 5.13
CA ALA A 129 1.98 19.18 5.86
C ALA A 129 1.88 20.68 6.21
N ILE A 130 1.45 21.52 5.27
CA ILE A 130 1.29 22.97 5.47
C ILE A 130 0.20 23.30 6.50
N LYS A 131 -0.82 22.45 6.60
CA LYS A 131 -1.96 22.64 7.52
C LYS A 131 -1.79 21.91 8.86
N ASP A 132 -0.59 21.41 9.16
CA ASP A 132 -0.29 20.64 10.37
C ASP A 132 -1.23 19.42 10.57
N MET A 133 -1.75 18.86 9.47
CA MET A 133 -2.59 17.66 9.49
C MET A 133 -1.75 16.38 9.47
N PHE A 134 -0.51 16.46 8.98
CA PHE A 134 0.44 15.36 8.92
C PHE A 134 1.69 15.69 9.73
N VAL A 135 2.24 14.69 10.38
CA VAL A 135 3.51 14.78 11.11
C VAL A 135 4.64 14.27 10.22
N PRO A 136 5.87 14.80 10.39
CA PRO A 136 7.02 14.24 9.70
C PRO A 136 7.32 12.82 10.20
N VAL A 137 7.84 11.97 9.33
CA VAL A 137 8.13 10.56 9.63
C VAL A 137 9.60 10.29 9.96
N ASP A 138 10.45 11.32 9.87
CA ASP A 138 11.91 11.21 10.09
C ASP A 138 12.29 10.72 11.49
N ASP A 139 11.43 10.91 12.50
CA ASP A 139 11.65 10.39 13.85
C ASP A 139 11.47 8.86 13.93
N TYR A 140 10.82 8.26 12.94
CA TYR A 140 10.48 6.83 12.88
C TYR A 140 11.19 6.10 11.74
N ILE A 141 11.62 6.81 10.69
CA ILE A 141 12.21 6.24 9.49
C ILE A 141 13.58 6.84 9.22
N ASP A 142 14.59 5.99 9.21
CA ASP A 142 15.93 6.34 8.77
C ASP A 142 16.10 6.05 7.27
N TYR A 143 15.89 7.08 6.44
CA TYR A 143 16.09 7.00 4.99
C TYR A 143 17.57 6.87 4.56
N SER A 144 18.52 6.91 5.50
CA SER A 144 19.92 6.55 5.24
C SER A 144 20.20 5.06 5.37
N SER A 145 19.27 4.29 5.95
CA SER A 145 19.39 2.84 6.08
C SER A 145 19.38 2.15 4.71
N PRO A 146 20.18 1.08 4.53
CA PRO A 146 20.19 0.29 3.30
C PRO A 146 18.79 -0.16 2.83
N LEU A 147 17.87 -0.38 3.77
CA LEU A 147 16.48 -0.79 3.49
C LEU A 147 15.74 0.17 2.56
N TRP A 148 16.02 1.48 2.65
CA TRP A 148 15.29 2.52 1.93
C TRP A 148 15.98 2.99 0.65
N THR A 149 17.16 2.43 0.32
CA THR A 149 18.01 2.90 -0.80
C THR A 149 17.24 3.01 -2.11
N ASP A 150 16.42 2.00 -2.43
CA ASP A 150 15.69 1.90 -3.70
C ASP A 150 14.57 2.93 -3.85
N VAL A 151 14.06 3.47 -2.73
CA VAL A 151 12.95 4.43 -2.70
C VAL A 151 13.36 5.78 -2.13
N LYS A 152 14.63 5.96 -1.76
CA LYS A 152 15.11 7.18 -1.11
C LYS A 152 14.90 8.41 -1.96
N GLU A 153 15.29 8.35 -3.24
CA GLU A 153 15.14 9.49 -4.16
C GLU A 153 13.66 9.89 -4.33
N ALA A 154 12.75 8.92 -4.37
CA ALA A 154 11.33 9.19 -4.45
C ALA A 154 10.80 9.86 -3.18
N ASN A 155 11.21 9.39 -1.99
CA ASN A 155 10.84 10.01 -0.73
C ASN A 155 11.41 11.44 -0.61
N ASP A 156 12.69 11.65 -1.00
CA ASP A 156 13.35 12.96 -0.98
C ASP A 156 12.62 14.00 -1.86
N CYS A 157 11.98 13.57 -2.96
CA CYS A 157 11.17 14.44 -3.83
C CYS A 157 9.92 15.01 -3.14
N PHE A 158 9.44 14.36 -2.07
CA PHE A 158 8.27 14.79 -1.30
C PHE A 158 8.64 15.40 0.06
N MET A 159 9.82 16.00 0.17
CA MET A 159 10.18 16.76 1.36
C MET A 159 9.48 18.12 1.40
N TRP A 160 9.06 18.51 2.60
CA TRP A 160 8.60 19.86 2.92
C TRP A 160 9.35 20.36 4.15
N ASP A 161 9.87 21.59 4.12
CA ASP A 161 10.66 22.17 5.22
C ASP A 161 11.79 21.26 5.74
N GLY A 162 12.44 20.54 4.81
CA GLY A 162 13.55 19.63 5.11
C GLY A 162 13.15 18.32 5.80
N LYS A 163 11.86 17.97 5.82
CA LYS A 163 11.33 16.76 6.46
C LYS A 163 10.47 15.93 5.52
N HIS A 164 10.39 14.63 5.78
CA HIS A 164 9.57 13.67 5.04
C HIS A 164 8.18 13.54 5.65
N TYR A 165 7.14 13.63 4.82
CA TYR A 165 5.74 13.46 5.23
C TYR A 165 5.02 12.31 4.51
N ILE A 166 5.70 11.66 3.57
CA ILE A 166 5.19 10.53 2.80
C ILE A 166 6.14 9.36 3.02
N ILE A 167 5.59 8.16 3.18
CA ILE A 167 6.32 6.91 3.20
C ILE A 167 6.09 6.21 1.87
N CYS A 168 6.96 6.48 0.89
CA CYS A 168 6.94 5.77 -0.39
C CYS A 168 7.70 4.45 -0.22
N THR A 169 6.99 3.33 -0.40
CA THR A 169 7.52 1.96 -0.26
C THR A 169 7.84 1.31 -1.59
N ASP A 170 7.34 1.85 -2.69
CA ASP A 170 7.61 1.37 -4.05
C ASP A 170 7.34 2.49 -5.06
N VAL A 171 8.02 2.43 -6.21
CA VAL A 171 7.85 3.34 -7.34
C VAL A 171 7.46 2.52 -8.57
N THR A 172 6.20 2.64 -8.96
CA THR A 172 5.68 1.98 -10.16
C THR A 172 5.42 2.99 -11.27
N SER A 173 5.52 2.55 -12.52
CA SER A 173 5.18 3.38 -13.68
C SER A 173 3.69 3.26 -13.98
N ASP A 174 2.91 4.29 -13.66
CA ASP A 174 1.45 4.28 -13.84
C ASP A 174 1.00 4.90 -15.18
N CYS A 175 1.85 5.72 -15.80
CA CYS A 175 1.59 6.32 -17.10
C CYS A 175 2.22 5.48 -18.20
N ILE A 176 1.49 4.45 -18.65
CA ILE A 176 1.87 3.63 -19.79
C ILE A 176 1.00 3.95 -21.01
N MET A 177 1.61 3.92 -22.20
CA MET A 177 0.84 3.96 -23.44
C MET A 177 0.61 2.53 -23.93
N ILE A 178 -0.65 2.10 -23.90
CA ILE A 178 -1.08 0.83 -24.47
C ILE A 178 -1.57 1.09 -25.90
N TYR A 179 -1.10 0.30 -26.86
CA TYR A 179 -1.51 0.40 -28.26
C TYR A 179 -1.73 -0.98 -28.88
N ASN A 180 -2.60 -1.06 -29.89
CA ASN A 180 -2.87 -2.29 -30.61
C ASN A 180 -1.91 -2.44 -31.80
N ARG A 181 -1.00 -3.41 -31.74
CA ARG A 181 -0.03 -3.68 -32.80
C ARG A 181 -0.67 -4.04 -34.14
N THR A 182 -1.82 -4.71 -34.13
CA THR A 182 -2.56 -5.02 -35.36
C THR A 182 -3.01 -3.73 -36.05
N VAL A 183 -3.58 -2.80 -35.29
CA VAL A 183 -4.01 -1.49 -35.82
C VAL A 183 -2.80 -0.72 -36.35
N MET A 184 -1.67 -0.69 -35.64
CA MET A 184 -0.46 -0.03 -36.14
C MET A 184 -0.02 -0.60 -37.50
N ASN A 185 -0.01 -1.93 -37.63
CA ASN A 185 0.36 -2.60 -38.88
C ASN A 185 -0.63 -2.34 -40.02
N GLU A 186 -1.94 -2.40 -39.74
CA GLU A 186 -3.00 -2.15 -40.73
C GLU A 186 -2.95 -0.72 -41.30
N MET A 187 -2.63 0.25 -40.44
CA MET A 187 -2.47 1.67 -40.81
C MET A 187 -1.10 1.99 -41.40
N GLY A 188 -0.19 1.01 -41.49
CA GLY A 188 1.18 1.22 -41.96
C GLY A 188 2.01 2.14 -41.05
N PHE A 189 1.64 2.28 -39.79
CA PHE A 189 2.39 3.07 -38.82
C PHE A 189 3.61 2.31 -38.29
N GLU A 190 4.68 3.05 -38.03
CA GLU A 190 5.85 2.49 -37.37
C GLU A 190 5.54 2.17 -35.89
N ASP A 191 6.08 1.06 -35.38
CA ASP A 191 5.79 0.58 -34.03
C ASP A 191 6.20 1.64 -32.97
N PRO A 192 5.26 2.13 -32.15
CA PRO A 192 5.57 3.12 -31.10
C PRO A 192 6.68 2.71 -30.13
N ALA A 193 6.85 1.42 -29.80
CA ALA A 193 7.94 0.97 -28.94
C ALA A 193 9.30 1.05 -29.65
N LYS A 194 9.34 0.84 -30.97
CA LYS A 194 10.55 1.04 -31.79
C LYS A 194 10.89 2.52 -31.91
N LEU A 195 9.89 3.37 -32.14
CA LEU A 195 10.08 4.82 -32.14
C LEU A 195 10.63 5.30 -30.79
N TYR A 196 10.17 4.70 -29.68
CA TYR A 196 10.66 5.03 -28.35
C TYR A 196 12.12 4.62 -28.15
N SER A 197 12.49 3.38 -28.49
CA SER A 197 13.88 2.92 -28.34
C SER A 197 14.86 3.69 -29.23
N GLU A 198 14.40 4.26 -30.34
CA GLU A 198 15.19 5.12 -31.22
C GLU A 198 15.18 6.61 -30.83
N GLY A 199 14.48 6.99 -29.75
CA GLY A 199 14.36 8.39 -29.32
C GLY A 199 13.52 9.28 -30.24
N LYS A 200 12.71 8.68 -31.12
CA LYS A 200 11.81 9.35 -32.08
C LYS A 200 10.36 9.44 -31.59
N TRP A 201 10.06 8.80 -30.45
CA TRP A 201 8.75 8.88 -29.82
C TRP A 201 8.59 10.22 -29.09
N THR A 202 7.98 11.19 -29.76
CA THR A 202 7.71 12.54 -29.24
C THR A 202 6.22 12.84 -29.25
N TRP A 203 5.81 13.91 -28.57
CA TRP A 203 4.44 14.41 -28.64
C TRP A 203 4.00 14.73 -30.07
N ASP A 204 4.91 15.22 -30.91
CA ASP A 204 4.62 15.49 -32.32
C ASP A 204 4.37 14.20 -33.11
N THR A 205 5.21 13.16 -32.89
CA THR A 205 5.03 11.85 -33.52
C THR A 205 3.70 11.21 -33.10
N LEU A 206 3.37 11.26 -31.80
CA LEU A 206 2.08 10.77 -31.30
C LEU A 206 0.91 11.54 -31.94
N LYS A 207 0.99 12.87 -31.97
CA LYS A 207 -0.07 13.72 -32.54
C LYS A 207 -0.27 13.44 -34.03
N ASP A 208 0.79 13.33 -34.81
CA ASP A 208 0.73 13.01 -36.25
C ASP A 208 0.07 11.64 -36.49
N MET A 209 0.44 10.62 -35.71
CA MET A 209 -0.20 9.29 -35.79
C MET A 209 -1.68 9.33 -35.42
N LEU A 210 -2.06 10.07 -34.37
CA LEU A 210 -3.46 10.23 -33.98
C LEU A 210 -4.27 10.97 -35.05
N SER A 211 -3.73 12.04 -35.62
CA SER A 211 -4.38 12.79 -36.70
C SER A 211 -4.64 11.90 -37.92
N LYS A 212 -3.62 11.17 -38.40
CA LYS A 212 -3.78 10.23 -39.53
C LYS A 212 -4.81 9.15 -39.24
N PHE A 213 -4.83 8.61 -38.02
CA PHE A 213 -5.80 7.61 -37.61
C PHE A 213 -7.24 8.15 -37.63
N CYS A 214 -7.46 9.38 -37.18
CA CYS A 214 -8.78 10.02 -37.22
C CYS A 214 -9.20 10.37 -38.66
N ASP A 215 -8.29 10.93 -39.45
CA ASP A 215 -8.58 11.39 -40.82
C ASP A 215 -8.93 10.22 -41.76
N GLU A 216 -8.26 9.06 -41.65
CA GLU A 216 -8.60 7.88 -42.45
C GLU A 216 -10.00 7.35 -42.13
N ASN A 217 -10.48 7.51 -40.89
CA ASN A 217 -11.83 7.09 -40.49
C ASN A 217 -12.93 8.03 -40.99
N GLU A 218 -12.65 9.29 -41.31
CA GLU A 218 -13.63 10.20 -41.94
C GLU A 218 -13.84 9.91 -43.44
N SER A 219 -12.93 9.16 -44.05
CA SER A 219 -12.96 8.79 -45.48
C SER A 219 -13.55 7.41 -45.78
N ARG A 220 -14.00 6.68 -44.75
CA ARG A 220 -14.68 5.37 -44.81
C ARG A 220 -16.15 5.49 -44.47
#